data_AF-H3CNY4-F1
#
_entry.id   AF-H3CNY4-F1
#
_cell.length_a   1.000
_cell.length_b   1.000
_cell.length_c   1.000
_cell.angle_alpha   90.00
_cell.angle_beta   90.00
_cell.angle_gamma   90.00
#
_symmetry.space_group_name_H-M   'P 1'
#
loop_
_entity.id
_entity.type
_entity.pdbx_description
1 polymer ?
#
loop_
_entity_poly.entity_id
_entity_poly.type
_entity_poly.pdbx_seq_one_letter_code
_entity_poly.pdbx_strand_id
1 'polypeptide(L)'
;AFGEEVEEMTCDPIRISMCQGLGYNVTKMPNLVGNVLQSDAELQLTTFTPLIQYGCSSQLKFFLCSVYVPMCTDKVPIPIGPCGSMCISVKKRCFPVLQEFGFIWPEELNCSLFPPQNDHNHMCMEGPGDEDLLYPPVWNPHHQEECHALGSNPDQYTWLKQTESCTLQCGYDCGLYRRGTKVFTDAWMAVWAMLCFLSTTLTVLTFLLDSQRFSYPERPIIFLSMCCNLYSVAYLVRWTLGRERVSCDLEAAAVPVLVQEGLKSTGCAIVFLLLYFFGMASSLWFVHIQSLIFLSCSL
;
A
#
# COMPACT_ATOMS: atom_id res chain seq x y z
N ALA A 1 8.47 50.44 -32.30
CA ALA A 1 9.52 49.67 -31.61
C ALA A 1 9.50 50.10 -30.15
N PHE A 2 8.74 49.38 -29.33
CA PHE A 2 8.81 49.53 -27.88
C PHE A 2 10.02 48.73 -27.43
N GLY A 3 11.05 49.42 -26.93
CA GLY A 3 12.15 48.76 -26.25
C GLY A 3 11.61 48.16 -24.97
N GLU A 4 11.67 46.83 -24.84
CA GLU A 4 11.62 46.19 -23.54
C GLU A 4 12.82 46.72 -22.76
N GLU A 5 12.56 47.56 -21.76
CA GLU A 5 13.53 47.87 -20.72
C GLU A 5 13.90 46.53 -20.08
N VAL A 6 15.12 46.06 -20.34
CA VAL A 6 15.68 44.92 -19.64
C VAL A 6 15.88 45.38 -18.20
N GLU A 7 14.87 45.17 -17.36
CA GLU A 7 15.00 45.31 -15.91
C GLU A 7 16.25 44.54 -15.51
N GLU A 8 17.22 45.29 -14.96
CA GLU A 8 18.52 44.77 -14.56
C GLU A 8 18.27 43.56 -13.66
N MET A 9 18.66 42.36 -14.12
CA MET A 9 18.39 41.09 -13.44
C MET A 9 19.26 40.99 -12.20
N THR A 10 18.88 41.73 -11.16
CA THR A 10 19.67 41.88 -9.95
C THR A 10 19.09 40.96 -8.88
N CYS A 11 19.91 40.06 -8.35
CA CYS A 11 19.49 39.20 -7.25
C CYS A 11 19.38 40.00 -5.95
N ASP A 12 18.31 39.82 -5.20
CA ASP A 12 18.06 40.47 -3.90
C ASP A 12 18.47 39.57 -2.72
N PRO A 13 18.95 40.13 -1.60
CA PRO A 13 19.26 39.35 -0.42
C PRO A 13 17.99 38.75 0.21
N ILE A 14 18.11 37.54 0.75
CA ILE A 14 17.02 36.82 1.43
C ILE A 14 16.77 37.47 2.81
N ARG A 15 15.57 38.01 2.99
CA ARG A 15 15.13 38.67 4.25
C ARG A 15 14.38 37.72 5.19
N ILE A 16 13.88 36.60 4.66
CA ILE A 16 13.08 35.63 5.42
C ILE A 16 13.97 34.84 6.38
N SER A 17 13.74 35.00 7.69
CA SER A 17 14.58 34.44 8.75
C SER A 17 14.75 32.91 8.65
N MET A 18 13.68 32.17 8.33
CA MET A 18 13.75 30.72 8.22
C MET A 18 14.56 30.24 7.01
N CYS A 19 14.71 31.06 5.96
CA CYS A 19 15.40 30.67 4.72
C CYS A 19 16.84 31.17 4.63
N GLN A 20 17.38 31.77 5.69
CA GLN A 20 18.78 32.17 5.76
C GLN A 20 19.69 30.98 6.08
N GLY A 21 20.92 30.99 5.53
CA GLY A 21 21.94 29.98 5.83
C GLY A 21 21.71 28.61 5.19
N LEU A 22 20.91 28.52 4.12
CA LEU A 22 20.60 27.28 3.40
C LEU A 22 21.63 26.89 2.33
N GLY A 23 22.75 27.62 2.23
CA GLY A 23 23.77 27.44 1.18
C GLY A 23 23.71 28.48 0.06
N TYR A 24 22.67 29.32 0.02
CA TYR A 24 22.58 30.52 -0.80
C TYR A 24 21.91 31.65 -0.01
N ASN A 25 22.21 32.90 -0.37
CA ASN A 25 21.78 34.09 0.37
C ASN A 25 21.05 35.13 -0.49
N VAL A 26 20.89 34.86 -1.79
CA VAL A 26 20.26 35.77 -2.75
C VAL A 26 19.19 35.05 -3.54
N THR A 27 18.12 35.77 -3.86
CA THR A 27 16.92 35.28 -4.53
C THR A 27 16.45 36.31 -5.56
N LYS A 28 15.46 35.94 -6.37
CA LYS A 28 14.81 36.83 -7.32
C LYS A 28 13.31 36.62 -7.24
N MET A 29 12.58 37.73 -7.25
CA MET A 29 11.12 37.73 -7.32
C MET A 29 10.67 38.07 -8.76
N PRO A 30 9.50 37.57 -9.22
CA PRO A 30 8.59 36.69 -8.51
C PRO A 30 9.15 35.27 -8.30
N ASN A 31 8.74 34.64 -7.19
CA ASN A 31 9.13 33.25 -6.91
C ASN A 31 8.35 32.25 -7.79
N LEU A 32 8.58 30.95 -7.60
CA LEU A 32 7.95 29.90 -8.42
C LEU A 32 6.43 29.76 -8.18
N VAL A 33 5.93 30.34 -7.09
CA VAL A 33 4.50 30.36 -6.71
C VAL A 33 3.81 31.65 -7.18
N GLY A 34 4.58 32.61 -7.71
CA GLY A 34 4.08 33.88 -8.21
C GLY A 34 4.00 35.01 -7.16
N ASN A 35 4.55 34.83 -5.95
CA ASN A 35 4.67 35.96 -5.02
C ASN A 35 5.66 36.97 -5.58
N VAL A 36 5.32 38.25 -5.52
CA VAL A 36 6.18 39.36 -5.97
C VAL A 36 7.03 39.93 -4.82
N LEU A 37 6.53 39.85 -3.58
CA LEU A 37 7.20 40.34 -2.39
C LEU A 37 7.67 39.19 -1.50
N GLN A 38 8.89 39.30 -0.95
CA GLN A 38 9.40 38.31 0.01
C GLN A 38 8.55 38.25 1.29
N SER A 39 7.88 39.34 1.68
CA SER A 39 6.96 39.37 2.84
C SER A 39 5.74 38.46 2.64
N ASP A 40 5.23 38.38 1.41
CA ASP A 40 4.06 37.57 1.09
C ASP A 40 4.44 36.08 1.06
N ALA A 41 5.63 35.78 0.51
CA ALA A 41 6.23 34.46 0.58
C ALA A 41 6.49 34.03 2.03
N GLU A 42 6.95 34.93 2.91
CA GLU A 42 7.14 34.65 4.33
C GLU A 42 5.82 34.27 5.01
N LEU A 43 4.75 35.01 4.76
CA LEU A 43 3.43 34.70 5.31
C LEU A 43 2.97 33.29 4.90
N GLN A 44 3.10 32.92 3.63
CA GLN A 44 2.77 31.56 3.17
C GLN A 44 3.70 30.50 3.74
N LEU A 45 5.00 30.78 3.87
CA LEU A 45 5.94 29.85 4.49
C LEU A 45 5.61 29.60 5.97
N THR A 46 5.16 30.63 6.70
CA THR A 46 4.82 30.48 8.12
C THR A 46 3.68 29.48 8.36
N THR A 47 2.77 29.26 7.41
CA THR A 47 1.69 28.27 7.55
C THR A 47 2.21 26.84 7.59
N PHE A 48 3.41 26.59 7.04
CA PHE A 48 4.09 25.30 7.10
C PHE A 48 4.93 25.10 8.37
N THR A 49 5.05 26.11 9.25
CA THR A 49 5.84 26.03 10.49
C THR A 49 5.48 24.82 11.37
N PRO A 50 4.19 24.50 11.60
CA PRO A 50 3.83 23.30 12.38
C PRO A 50 4.35 22.00 11.74
N LEU A 51 4.32 21.90 10.40
CA LEU A 51 4.80 20.73 9.66
C LEU A 51 6.33 20.62 9.68
N ILE A 52 7.02 21.76 9.59
CA ILE A 52 8.48 21.84 9.76
C ILE A 52 8.88 21.39 11.17
N GLN A 53 8.17 21.85 12.20
CA GLN A 53 8.41 21.47 13.60
C GLN A 53 8.06 20.00 13.88
N TYR A 54 7.07 19.46 13.19
CA TYR A 54 6.74 18.03 13.25
C TYR A 54 7.91 17.16 12.77
N GLY A 55 8.69 17.64 11.80
CA GLY A 55 9.94 16.99 11.39
C GLY A 55 9.75 15.74 10.52
N CYS A 56 8.75 15.71 9.65
CA CYS A 56 8.51 14.57 8.73
C CYS A 56 9.67 14.32 7.74
N SER A 57 10.43 15.36 7.37
CA SER A 57 11.62 15.26 6.53
C SER A 57 12.60 16.37 6.92
N SER A 58 13.90 16.05 6.99
CA SER A 58 14.94 17.05 7.25
C SER A 58 15.11 18.01 6.06
N GLN A 59 14.71 17.59 4.86
CA GLN A 59 14.72 18.40 3.64
C GLN A 59 13.52 19.33 3.50
N LEU A 60 12.45 19.19 4.29
CA LEU A 60 11.21 19.96 4.11
C LEU A 60 11.47 21.48 4.14
N LYS A 61 12.26 21.95 5.10
CA LYS A 61 12.62 23.37 5.24
C LYS A 61 13.34 23.88 3.99
N PHE A 62 14.34 23.13 3.52
CA PHE A 62 15.11 23.49 2.34
C PHE A 62 14.23 23.49 1.08
N PHE A 63 13.38 22.47 0.92
CA PHE A 63 12.42 22.36 -0.19
C PHE A 63 11.47 23.56 -0.23
N LEU A 64 10.82 23.90 0.89
CA LEU A 64 9.91 25.04 0.94
C LEU A 64 10.62 26.35 0.59
N CYS A 65 11.79 26.60 1.17
CA CYS A 65 12.57 27.79 0.85
C CYS A 65 13.02 27.82 -0.62
N SER A 66 13.37 26.68 -1.22
CA SER A 66 13.73 26.63 -2.65
C SER A 66 12.58 26.91 -3.62
N VAL A 67 11.33 26.77 -3.17
CA VAL A 67 10.13 27.07 -3.96
C VAL A 67 9.72 28.54 -3.79
N TYR A 68 9.62 28.99 -2.53
CA TYR A 68 9.13 30.32 -2.18
C TYR A 68 10.22 31.41 -2.24
N VAL A 69 11.49 31.03 -2.17
CA VAL A 69 12.65 31.92 -2.20
C VAL A 69 13.77 31.27 -3.01
N PRO A 70 13.56 31.02 -4.31
CA PRO A 70 14.49 30.25 -5.13
C PRO A 70 15.86 30.94 -5.27
N MET A 71 16.90 30.17 -5.58
CA MET A 71 18.26 30.70 -5.74
C MET A 71 18.37 31.52 -7.02
N CYS A 72 19.09 32.65 -6.95
CA CYS A 72 19.39 33.51 -8.09
C CYS A 72 20.90 33.58 -8.37
N THR A 73 21.28 33.68 -9.64
CA THR A 73 22.67 33.92 -10.07
C THR A 73 22.69 34.74 -11.35
N ASP A 74 23.66 35.65 -11.50
CA ASP A 74 23.79 36.50 -12.69
C ASP A 74 24.10 35.70 -13.98
N LYS A 75 24.49 34.42 -13.84
CA LYS A 75 24.80 33.54 -14.96
C LYS A 75 23.56 32.94 -15.63
N VAL A 76 22.41 32.99 -14.95
CA VAL A 76 21.17 32.32 -15.38
C VAL A 76 19.99 33.28 -15.20
N PRO A 77 19.19 33.54 -16.25
CA PRO A 77 18.12 34.55 -16.18
C PRO A 77 16.91 34.13 -15.34
N ILE A 78 16.74 32.82 -15.13
CA ILE A 78 15.63 32.20 -14.40
C ILE A 78 16.05 31.80 -12.97
N PRO A 79 15.14 31.94 -11.98
CA PRO A 79 15.39 31.46 -10.63
C PRO A 79 15.51 29.92 -10.62
N ILE A 80 16.48 29.42 -9.85
CA ILE A 80 16.76 27.99 -9.73
C ILE A 80 15.95 27.47 -8.53
N GLY A 81 15.08 26.49 -8.79
CA GLY A 81 14.21 25.84 -7.81
C GLY A 81 14.67 24.46 -7.35
N PRO A 82 13.82 23.71 -6.63
CA PRO A 82 14.10 22.33 -6.25
C PRO A 82 14.07 21.38 -7.45
N CYS A 83 14.79 20.26 -7.36
CA CYS A 83 14.56 19.12 -8.23
C CYS A 83 13.29 18.34 -7.82
N GLY A 84 12.64 17.72 -8.80
CA GLY A 84 11.48 16.85 -8.62
C GLY A 84 11.81 15.64 -7.75
N SER A 85 13.03 15.11 -7.81
CA SER A 85 13.52 14.07 -6.91
C SER A 85 13.40 14.46 -5.42
N MET A 86 13.82 15.67 -5.06
CA MET A 86 13.69 16.21 -3.71
C MET A 86 12.22 16.41 -3.32
N CYS A 87 11.42 16.97 -4.23
CA CYS A 87 9.97 17.14 -4.02
C CYS A 87 9.28 15.80 -3.72
N ILE A 88 9.57 14.76 -4.51
CA ILE A 88 8.99 13.43 -4.33
C ILE A 88 9.41 12.84 -2.97
N SER A 89 10.67 13.01 -2.56
CA SER A 89 11.15 12.54 -1.26
C SER A 89 10.39 13.20 -0.10
N VAL A 90 10.29 14.53 -0.12
CA VAL A 90 9.58 15.31 0.91
C VAL A 90 8.09 14.96 0.92
N LYS A 91 7.45 14.93 -0.26
CA LYS A 91 6.04 14.58 -0.39
C LYS A 91 5.75 13.19 0.17
N LYS A 92 6.58 12.19 -0.14
CA LYS A 92 6.40 10.81 0.36
C LYS A 92 6.37 10.75 1.89
N ARG A 93 7.19 11.56 2.57
CA ARG A 93 7.28 11.56 4.05
C ARG A 93 6.24 12.46 4.72
N CYS A 94 5.95 13.62 4.14
CA CYS A 94 5.12 14.65 4.76
C CYS A 94 3.65 14.63 4.33
N PHE A 95 3.32 14.06 3.18
CA PHE A 95 1.92 13.95 2.72
C PHE A 95 1.03 13.08 3.63
N PRO A 96 1.50 11.91 4.17
CA PRO A 96 0.70 11.14 5.12
C PRO A 96 0.31 11.92 6.37
N VAL A 97 1.22 12.78 6.86
CA VAL A 97 0.97 13.66 8.01
C VAL A 97 -0.12 14.68 7.68
N LEU A 98 -0.04 15.34 6.52
CA LEU A 98 -1.08 16.27 6.08
C LEU A 98 -2.44 15.59 5.94
N GLN A 99 -2.47 14.36 5.39
CA GLN A 99 -3.69 13.59 5.20
C GLN A 99 -4.34 13.19 6.54
N GLU A 100 -3.55 12.88 7.57
CA GLU A 100 -4.06 12.61 8.94
C GLU A 100 -4.87 13.78 9.50
N PHE A 101 -4.49 15.01 9.15
CA PHE A 101 -5.20 16.24 9.54
C PHE A 101 -6.22 16.73 8.50
N GLY A 102 -6.51 15.94 7.45
CA GLY A 102 -7.50 16.28 6.42
C GLY A 102 -7.05 17.31 5.40
N PHE A 103 -5.74 17.59 5.29
CA PHE A 103 -5.19 18.51 4.29
C PHE A 103 -4.73 17.76 3.04
N ILE A 104 -4.89 18.41 1.88
CA ILE A 104 -4.37 17.93 0.60
C ILE A 104 -2.98 18.50 0.33
N TRP A 105 -2.23 17.85 -0.56
CA TRP A 105 -0.97 18.39 -1.04
C TRP A 105 -1.23 19.61 -1.94
N PRO A 106 -0.66 20.79 -1.64
CA PRO A 106 -0.92 22.02 -2.42
C PRO A 106 -0.52 21.88 -3.89
N GLU A 107 -1.29 22.51 -4.79
CA GLU A 107 -1.05 22.46 -6.23
C GLU A 107 0.26 23.16 -6.62
N GLU A 108 0.62 24.21 -5.88
CA GLU A 108 1.85 24.99 -6.04
C GLU A 108 3.10 24.16 -5.72
N LEU A 109 2.94 23.10 -4.92
CA LEU A 109 4.00 22.17 -4.55
C LEU A 109 3.95 20.87 -5.37
N ASN A 110 3.19 20.82 -6.46
CA ASN A 110 3.09 19.62 -7.28
C ASN A 110 4.44 19.28 -7.93
N CYS A 111 4.97 18.09 -7.63
CA CYS A 111 6.29 17.68 -8.08
C CYS A 111 6.45 17.59 -9.61
N SER A 112 5.35 17.51 -10.36
CA SER A 112 5.38 17.56 -11.82
C SER A 112 5.76 18.94 -12.39
N LEU A 113 5.72 19.99 -11.56
CA LEU A 113 6.13 21.35 -11.95
C LEU A 113 7.65 21.54 -11.94
N PHE A 114 8.41 20.62 -11.32
CA PHE A 114 9.85 20.76 -11.12
C PHE A 114 10.64 19.81 -12.03
N PRO A 115 11.85 20.21 -12.48
CA PRO A 115 12.72 19.34 -13.28
C PRO A 115 13.10 18.07 -12.52
N PRO A 116 13.07 16.87 -13.12
CA PRO A 116 13.23 15.61 -12.39
C PRO A 116 14.59 15.46 -11.70
N GLN A 117 15.67 15.87 -12.36
CA GLN A 117 17.05 15.82 -11.88
C GLN A 117 17.85 17.00 -12.43
N ASN A 118 19.02 17.25 -11.84
CA ASN A 118 19.93 18.30 -12.25
C ASN A 118 20.82 17.79 -13.40
N ASP A 119 20.59 18.29 -14.61
CA ASP A 119 21.27 17.87 -15.84
C ASP A 119 21.81 19.08 -16.62
N HIS A 120 22.61 18.84 -17.67
CA HIS A 120 23.11 19.91 -18.55
C HIS A 120 22.01 20.79 -19.18
N ASN A 121 20.78 20.26 -19.29
CA ASN A 121 19.64 20.97 -19.87
C ASN A 121 18.74 21.64 -18.82
N HIS A 122 18.77 21.19 -17.56
CA HIS A 122 17.88 21.68 -16.50
C HIS A 122 18.65 21.82 -15.18
N MET A 123 18.74 23.05 -14.68
CA MET A 123 19.37 23.34 -13.40
C MET A 123 18.32 23.32 -12.29
N CYS A 124 18.55 22.51 -11.27
CA CYS A 124 17.72 22.46 -10.07
C CYS A 124 18.56 22.06 -8.84
N MET A 125 18.04 22.35 -7.65
CA MET A 125 18.68 22.01 -6.38
C MET A 125 18.22 20.63 -5.89
N GLU A 126 19.18 19.72 -5.74
CA GLU A 126 18.93 18.37 -5.21
C GLU A 126 18.69 18.35 -3.68
N GLY A 127 19.15 19.39 -2.98
CA GLY A 127 19.07 19.51 -1.53
C GLY A 127 20.20 18.78 -0.79
N PRO A 128 20.29 18.98 0.53
CA PRO A 128 21.32 18.35 1.36
C PRO A 128 21.17 16.82 1.51
N GLY A 129 20.15 16.22 0.86
CA GLY A 129 19.71 14.86 1.14
C GLY A 129 18.95 14.79 2.47
N ASP A 130 18.07 13.82 2.63
CA ASP A 130 17.67 13.44 3.97
C ASP A 130 18.90 12.72 4.52
N GLU A 131 19.64 13.34 5.45
CA GLU A 131 20.49 12.53 6.32
C GLU A 131 19.59 11.41 6.84
N ASP A 132 20.03 10.15 6.73
CA ASP A 132 19.45 9.02 7.44
C ASP A 132 19.68 9.21 8.95
N LEU A 133 19.28 10.36 9.50
CA LEU A 133 18.65 10.40 10.79
C LEU A 133 17.49 9.44 10.65
N LEU A 134 17.76 8.22 11.12
CA LEU A 134 16.82 7.24 11.61
C LEU A 134 15.83 7.99 12.51
N TYR A 135 14.90 8.73 11.91
CA TYR A 135 13.70 9.16 12.59
C TYR A 135 13.01 7.83 12.87
N PRO A 136 13.00 7.38 14.13
CA PRO A 136 12.11 6.29 14.44
C PRO A 136 10.73 6.84 14.05
N PRO A 137 9.92 6.09 13.29
CA PRO A 137 8.50 6.37 13.27
C PRO A 137 8.10 6.48 14.75
N VAL A 138 7.19 7.38 15.13
CA VAL A 138 6.72 7.49 16.51
C VAL A 138 6.07 6.16 16.90
N TRP A 139 6.91 5.19 17.27
CA TRP A 139 6.63 3.89 17.81
C TRP A 139 6.94 4.05 19.27
N ASN A 140 5.90 3.94 20.08
CA ASN A 140 6.06 3.79 21.50
C ASN A 140 7.06 2.63 21.76
N PRO A 141 8.21 2.84 22.44
CA PRO A 141 9.25 1.81 22.59
C PRO A 141 8.72 0.47 23.15
N HIS A 142 7.62 0.50 23.90
CA HIS A 142 6.92 -0.68 24.38
C HIS A 142 6.39 -1.61 23.27
N HIS A 143 5.90 -1.08 22.16
CA HIS A 143 5.24 -1.90 21.11
C HIS A 143 6.24 -2.66 20.24
N GLN A 144 7.44 -2.10 20.07
CA GLN A 144 8.55 -2.70 19.33
C GLN A 144 9.10 -3.92 20.11
N GLU A 145 9.23 -3.81 21.44
CA GLU A 145 9.67 -4.91 22.31
C GLU A 145 8.68 -6.08 22.36
N GLU A 146 7.37 -5.83 22.34
CA GLU A 146 6.33 -6.87 22.29
C GLU A 146 6.35 -7.67 20.98
N CYS A 147 6.58 -7.02 19.83
CA CYS A 147 6.70 -7.72 18.55
C CYS A 147 8.00 -8.52 18.44
N HIS A 148 9.10 -7.98 18.99
CA HIS A 148 10.40 -8.66 19.03
C HIS A 148 10.43 -9.88 19.95
N ALA A 149 9.58 -9.90 20.98
CA ALA A 149 9.41 -11.06 21.86
C ALA A 149 8.63 -12.21 21.21
N LEU A 150 7.90 -11.96 20.13
CA LEU A 150 6.99 -12.94 19.50
C LEU A 150 7.66 -13.86 18.46
N GLY A 151 8.89 -13.55 18.01
CA GLY A 151 9.57 -14.34 16.99
C GLY A 151 11.09 -14.16 16.92
N SER A 152 11.78 -15.14 16.32
CA SER A 152 13.24 -15.12 16.14
C SER A 152 13.76 -14.06 15.15
N ASN A 153 12.90 -13.47 14.31
CA ASN A 153 13.28 -12.49 13.29
C ASN A 153 12.46 -11.19 13.46
N PRO A 154 13.10 -10.11 13.97
CA PRO A 154 12.44 -8.85 14.32
C PRO A 154 11.83 -8.11 13.12
N ASP A 155 12.41 -8.27 11.93
CA ASP A 155 12.04 -7.53 10.71
C ASP A 155 10.73 -8.01 10.06
N GLN A 156 10.13 -9.09 10.57
CA GLN A 156 8.96 -9.73 9.98
C GLN A 156 7.63 -9.26 10.58
N TYR A 157 7.66 -8.65 11.76
CA TYR A 157 6.48 -8.22 12.49
C TYR A 157 6.34 -6.70 12.43
N THR A 158 5.13 -6.24 12.15
CA THR A 158 4.78 -4.82 12.19
C THR A 158 3.59 -4.64 13.12
N TRP A 159 3.72 -3.66 14.01
CA TRP A 159 2.63 -3.27 14.90
C TRP A 159 1.57 -2.51 14.13
N LEU A 160 0.30 -2.91 14.26
CA LEU A 160 -0.80 -2.24 13.58
C LEU A 160 -1.59 -1.38 14.59
N LYS A 161 -1.60 -0.07 14.37
CA LYS A 161 -2.30 0.91 15.25
C LYS A 161 -3.81 0.66 15.32
N GLN A 162 -4.41 0.00 14.32
CA GLN A 162 -5.84 -0.31 14.27
C GLN A 162 -6.26 -1.52 15.12
N THR A 163 -5.37 -2.47 15.38
CA THR A 163 -5.67 -3.69 16.15
C THR A 163 -4.93 -3.76 17.47
N GLU A 164 -4.06 -2.79 17.75
CA GLU A 164 -3.15 -2.79 18.90
C GLU A 164 -2.40 -4.13 19.03
N SER A 165 -2.03 -4.72 17.88
CA SER A 165 -1.41 -6.04 17.83
C SER A 165 -0.26 -6.11 16.82
N CYS A 166 0.71 -6.97 17.11
CA CYS A 166 1.79 -7.34 16.20
C CYS A 166 1.27 -8.29 15.13
N THR A 167 1.49 -7.95 13.85
CA THR A 167 1.05 -8.74 12.71
C THR A 167 2.21 -9.11 11.80
N LEU A 168 2.13 -10.28 11.16
CA LEU A 168 3.15 -10.77 10.25
C LEU A 168 3.02 -10.08 8.88
N GLN A 169 4.13 -9.61 8.33
CA GLN A 169 4.16 -9.10 6.96
C GLN A 169 3.99 -10.23 5.93
N CYS A 170 3.29 -9.90 4.85
CA CYS A 170 3.10 -10.74 3.68
C CYS A 170 4.33 -10.68 2.75
N GLY A 171 4.64 -11.77 2.05
CA GLY A 171 5.74 -11.81 1.06
C GLY A 171 7.13 -12.12 1.63
N TYR A 172 7.31 -12.21 2.96
CA TYR A 172 8.60 -12.65 3.51
C TYR A 172 8.80 -14.16 3.36
N ASP A 173 9.87 -14.51 2.62
CA ASP A 173 10.30 -15.87 2.29
C ASP A 173 10.97 -16.62 3.47
N CYS A 174 11.27 -15.91 4.56
CA CYS A 174 11.95 -16.40 5.77
C CYS A 174 11.07 -16.36 7.04
N GLY A 175 9.78 -16.70 6.92
CA GLY A 175 8.90 -16.93 8.08
C GLY A 175 8.89 -18.38 8.58
N LEU A 176 7.74 -18.81 9.16
CA LEU A 176 7.48 -20.19 9.62
C LEU A 176 7.74 -21.28 8.56
N TYR A 177 7.62 -20.94 7.28
CA TYR A 177 7.76 -21.87 6.16
C TYR A 177 8.58 -21.26 5.02
N ARG A 178 9.51 -22.05 4.45
CA ARG A 178 10.36 -21.69 3.31
C ARG A 178 9.53 -21.50 2.04
N ARG A 179 9.96 -20.61 1.14
CA ARG A 179 9.28 -20.37 -0.15
C ARG A 179 8.96 -21.65 -0.95
N GLY A 180 9.88 -22.61 -0.96
CA GLY A 180 9.69 -23.89 -1.65
C GLY A 180 8.52 -24.72 -1.11
N THR A 181 8.30 -24.74 0.22
CA THR A 181 7.18 -25.51 0.80
C THR A 181 5.85 -24.81 0.58
N LYS A 182 5.83 -23.47 0.56
CA LYS A 182 4.64 -22.69 0.19
C LYS A 182 4.19 -23.00 -1.24
N VAL A 183 5.12 -22.94 -2.21
CA VAL A 183 4.86 -23.23 -3.62
C VAL A 183 4.42 -24.68 -3.81
N PHE A 184 5.06 -25.63 -3.12
CA PHE A 184 4.67 -27.04 -3.18
C PHE A 184 3.22 -27.25 -2.71
N THR A 185 2.85 -26.70 -1.55
CA THR A 185 1.49 -26.81 -1.02
C THR A 185 0.47 -26.15 -1.94
N ASP A 186 0.78 -24.98 -2.50
CA ASP A 186 -0.13 -24.28 -3.40
C ASP A 186 -0.37 -25.09 -4.70
N ALA A 187 0.70 -25.64 -5.30
CA ALA A 187 0.58 -26.51 -6.46
C ALA A 187 -0.18 -27.81 -6.15
N TRP A 188 0.11 -28.43 -4.99
CA TRP A 188 -0.56 -29.64 -4.54
C TRP A 188 -2.07 -29.43 -4.37
N MET A 189 -2.46 -28.36 -3.67
CA MET A 189 -3.87 -28.04 -3.45
C MET A 189 -4.61 -27.72 -4.76
N ALA A 190 -3.94 -27.05 -5.71
CA ALA A 190 -4.51 -26.77 -7.03
C ALA A 190 -4.78 -28.05 -7.83
N VAL A 191 -3.86 -29.03 -7.80
CA VAL A 191 -4.04 -30.32 -8.50
C VAL A 191 -5.26 -31.07 -7.97
N TRP A 192 -5.39 -31.19 -6.65
CA TRP A 192 -6.55 -31.88 -6.05
C TRP A 192 -7.87 -31.13 -6.27
N ALA A 193 -7.84 -29.80 -6.22
CA ALA A 193 -9.02 -28.98 -6.50
C ALA A 193 -9.48 -29.17 -7.95
N MET A 194 -8.56 -29.18 -8.93
CA MET A 194 -8.88 -29.39 -10.34
C MET A 194 -9.45 -30.78 -10.60
N LEU A 195 -8.86 -31.83 -10.03
CA LEU A 195 -9.37 -33.19 -10.17
C LEU A 195 -10.78 -33.34 -9.58
N CYS A 196 -11.02 -32.74 -8.40
CA CYS A 196 -12.34 -32.73 -7.77
C CYS A 196 -13.36 -31.92 -8.58
N PHE A 197 -12.96 -30.75 -9.11
CA PHE A 197 -13.84 -29.91 -9.92
C PHE A 197 -14.28 -30.63 -11.19
N LEU A 198 -13.35 -31.25 -11.92
CA LEU A 198 -13.67 -31.98 -13.14
C LEU A 198 -14.58 -33.18 -12.88
N SER A 199 -14.28 -33.98 -11.85
CA SER A 199 -15.09 -35.16 -11.52
C SER A 199 -16.51 -34.77 -11.08
N THR A 200 -16.64 -33.78 -10.21
CA THR A 200 -17.94 -33.31 -9.69
C THR A 200 -18.76 -32.53 -10.73
N THR A 201 -18.11 -31.85 -11.68
CA THR A 201 -18.81 -31.18 -12.78
C THR A 201 -19.41 -32.21 -13.73
N LEU A 202 -18.68 -33.29 -14.04
CA LEU A 202 -19.18 -34.37 -14.89
C LEU A 202 -20.40 -35.07 -14.27
N THR A 203 -20.37 -35.37 -12.96
CA THR A 203 -21.49 -36.00 -12.26
C THR A 203 -22.72 -35.08 -12.20
N VAL A 204 -22.55 -33.79 -11.89
CA VAL A 204 -23.66 -32.82 -11.90
C VAL A 204 -24.23 -32.63 -13.30
N LEU A 205 -23.38 -32.52 -14.33
CA LEU A 205 -23.82 -32.40 -15.73
C LEU A 205 -24.60 -33.64 -16.18
N THR A 206 -24.11 -34.84 -15.85
CA THR A 206 -24.80 -36.10 -16.18
C THR A 206 -26.19 -36.14 -15.57
N PHE A 207 -26.33 -35.68 -14.31
CA PHE A 207 -27.64 -35.58 -13.66
C PHE A 207 -28.56 -34.54 -14.32
N LEU A 208 -28.04 -33.38 -14.71
CA LEU A 208 -28.83 -32.33 -15.38
C LEU A 208 -29.35 -32.80 -16.74
N LEU A 209 -28.60 -33.63 -17.45
CA LEU A 209 -29.01 -34.20 -18.73
C LEU A 209 -30.04 -35.33 -18.58
N ASP A 210 -29.90 -36.19 -17.56
CA ASP A 210 -30.80 -37.32 -17.32
C ASP A 210 -31.17 -37.46 -15.83
N SER A 211 -32.11 -36.62 -15.38
CA SER A 211 -32.58 -36.61 -13.99
C SER A 211 -33.48 -37.79 -13.63
N GLN A 212 -34.05 -38.48 -14.63
CA GLN A 212 -34.96 -39.61 -14.44
C GLN A 212 -34.22 -40.90 -14.07
N ARG A 213 -32.91 -40.98 -14.36
CA ARG A 213 -32.08 -42.15 -14.06
C ARG A 213 -31.80 -42.36 -12.57
N PHE A 214 -31.87 -41.31 -11.75
CA PHE A 214 -31.53 -41.36 -10.33
C PHE A 214 -32.78 -41.36 -9.44
N SER A 215 -33.27 -42.56 -9.14
CA SER A 215 -34.34 -42.77 -8.16
C SER A 215 -33.80 -42.74 -6.72
N TYR A 216 -34.68 -42.42 -5.76
CA TYR A 216 -34.38 -42.58 -4.33
C TYR A 216 -33.96 -44.05 -4.10
N PRO A 217 -32.80 -44.36 -3.49
CA PRO A 217 -32.00 -43.61 -2.52
C PRO A 217 -30.73 -42.88 -3.05
N GLU A 218 -30.51 -42.77 -4.37
CA GLU A 218 -29.25 -42.25 -4.95
C GLU A 218 -29.17 -40.72 -5.05
N ARG A 219 -30.31 -40.02 -4.91
CA ARG A 219 -30.41 -38.56 -5.06
C ARG A 219 -29.50 -37.72 -4.13
N PRO A 220 -29.25 -38.10 -2.86
CA PRO A 220 -28.35 -37.37 -1.96
C PRO A 220 -26.90 -37.27 -2.44
N ILE A 221 -26.43 -38.21 -3.26
CA ILE A 221 -25.07 -38.20 -3.85
C ILE A 221 -24.86 -36.98 -4.75
N ILE A 222 -25.93 -36.52 -5.41
CA ILE A 222 -25.88 -35.36 -6.31
C ILE A 222 -25.69 -34.07 -5.49
N PHE A 223 -26.42 -33.92 -4.38
CA PHE A 223 -26.26 -32.76 -3.50
C PHE A 223 -24.85 -32.72 -2.87
N LEU A 224 -24.31 -33.87 -2.47
CA LEU A 224 -22.91 -33.99 -2.07
C LEU A 224 -21.97 -33.52 -3.19
N SER A 225 -22.18 -33.97 -4.42
CA SER A 225 -21.37 -33.58 -5.58
C SER A 225 -21.46 -32.08 -5.88
N MET A 226 -22.64 -31.45 -5.74
CA MET A 226 -22.81 -30.01 -5.89
C MET A 226 -22.04 -29.22 -4.82
N CYS A 227 -22.10 -29.67 -3.56
CA CYS A 227 -21.33 -29.06 -2.47
C CYS A 227 -19.82 -29.19 -2.72
N CYS A 228 -19.34 -30.37 -3.12
CA CYS A 228 -17.93 -30.60 -3.46
C CYS A 228 -17.47 -29.75 -4.66
N ASN A 229 -18.35 -29.54 -5.66
CA ASN A 229 -18.04 -28.68 -6.80
C ASN A 229 -17.79 -27.24 -6.36
N LEU A 230 -18.73 -26.64 -5.61
CA LEU A 230 -18.59 -25.26 -5.11
C LEU A 230 -17.43 -25.11 -4.12
N TYR A 231 -17.17 -26.13 -3.31
CA TYR A 231 -15.99 -26.17 -2.43
C TYR A 231 -14.68 -26.17 -3.25
N SER A 232 -14.60 -26.94 -4.34
CA SER A 232 -13.43 -26.95 -5.22
C SER A 232 -13.22 -25.62 -5.95
N VAL A 233 -14.30 -24.95 -6.37
CA VAL A 233 -14.25 -23.60 -6.98
C VAL A 233 -13.60 -22.61 -6.02
N ALA A 234 -13.91 -22.65 -4.73
CA ALA A 234 -13.30 -21.75 -3.75
C ALA A 234 -11.77 -21.91 -3.65
N TYR A 235 -11.23 -23.13 -3.82
CA TYR A 235 -9.78 -23.34 -3.93
C TYR A 235 -9.20 -22.84 -5.25
N LEU A 236 -9.91 -22.99 -6.37
CA LEU A 236 -9.46 -22.47 -7.67
C LEU A 236 -9.45 -20.94 -7.70
N VAL A 237 -10.42 -20.29 -7.05
CA VAL A 237 -10.45 -18.84 -6.86
C VAL A 237 -9.23 -18.36 -6.08
N ARG A 238 -8.82 -19.07 -5.01
CA ARG A 238 -7.57 -18.76 -4.28
C ARG A 238 -6.33 -18.88 -5.16
N TRP A 239 -6.29 -19.89 -6.03
CA TRP A 239 -5.15 -20.13 -6.91
C TRP A 239 -5.04 -19.06 -8.01
N THR A 240 -6.16 -18.69 -8.64
CA THR A 240 -6.21 -17.73 -9.76
C THR A 240 -6.04 -16.28 -9.34
N LEU A 241 -6.62 -15.86 -8.21
CA LEU A 241 -6.50 -14.50 -7.69
C LEU A 241 -5.14 -14.23 -7.01
N GLY A 242 -4.37 -15.28 -6.75
CA GLY A 242 -3.09 -15.19 -6.06
C GLY A 242 -3.26 -15.15 -4.55
N ARG A 243 -2.44 -15.95 -3.86
CA ARG A 243 -2.43 -16.07 -2.40
C ARG A 243 -2.37 -14.72 -1.70
N GLU A 244 -1.46 -13.87 -2.16
CA GLU A 244 -1.19 -12.57 -1.57
C GLU A 244 -2.41 -11.63 -1.63
N ARG A 245 -3.21 -11.65 -2.70
CA ARG A 245 -4.39 -10.76 -2.80
C ARG A 245 -5.55 -11.19 -1.91
N VAL A 246 -5.64 -12.49 -1.58
CA VAL A 246 -6.72 -13.01 -0.74
C VAL A 246 -6.34 -12.96 0.74
N SER A 247 -5.07 -13.20 1.08
CA SER A 247 -4.62 -13.26 2.48
C SER A 247 -3.97 -11.99 2.99
N CYS A 248 -3.57 -11.08 2.10
CA CYS A 248 -2.82 -9.89 2.48
C CYS A 248 -3.62 -8.64 2.15
N ASP A 249 -3.66 -7.75 3.13
CA ASP A 249 -4.30 -6.46 3.01
C ASP A 249 -3.22 -5.39 2.84
N LEU A 250 -3.42 -4.52 1.85
CA LEU A 250 -2.53 -3.40 1.52
C LEU A 250 -3.09 -2.08 2.08
N GLU A 251 -4.33 -2.07 2.57
CA GLU A 251 -5.02 -0.84 3.00
C GLU A 251 -4.68 -0.46 4.46
N ALA A 252 -4.18 -1.39 5.27
CA ALA A 252 -3.90 -1.16 6.69
C ALA A 252 -2.49 -0.60 7.00
N ALA A 253 -1.52 -0.77 6.10
CA ALA A 253 -0.14 -0.31 6.28
C ALA A 253 0.56 -0.06 4.93
N ALA A 254 1.64 0.73 4.91
CA ALA A 254 2.49 0.95 3.73
C ALA A 254 3.23 -0.33 3.24
N VAL A 255 2.97 -1.49 3.88
CA VAL A 255 3.55 -2.82 3.64
C VAL A 255 2.40 -3.83 3.69
N PRO A 256 2.33 -4.84 2.80
CA PRO A 256 1.25 -5.83 2.82
C PRO A 256 1.32 -6.67 4.10
N VAL A 257 0.25 -6.69 4.90
CA VAL A 257 0.18 -7.42 6.17
C VAL A 257 -0.82 -8.58 6.09
N LEU A 258 -0.58 -9.65 6.85
CA LEU A 258 -1.49 -10.79 6.92
C LEU A 258 -2.77 -10.42 7.67
N VAL A 259 -3.92 -10.68 7.06
CA VAL A 259 -5.23 -10.41 7.67
C VAL A 259 -5.44 -11.34 8.88
N GLN A 260 -5.48 -10.76 10.09
CA GLN A 260 -5.86 -11.48 11.31
C GLN A 260 -7.39 -11.54 11.51
N GLU A 261 -8.12 -10.52 11.05
CA GLU A 261 -9.57 -10.43 11.19
C GLU A 261 -10.24 -10.55 9.82
N GLY A 262 -10.95 -11.67 9.60
CA GLY A 262 -11.54 -11.98 8.30
C GLY A 262 -12.53 -10.93 7.77
N LEU A 263 -13.12 -10.09 8.62
CA LEU A 263 -14.09 -9.05 8.22
C LEU A 263 -13.45 -7.85 7.50
N LYS A 264 -12.14 -7.60 7.70
CA LYS A 264 -11.46 -6.43 7.14
C LYS A 264 -11.15 -6.57 5.65
N SER A 265 -10.91 -7.81 5.19
CA SER A 265 -10.72 -8.10 3.77
C SER A 265 -11.91 -8.87 3.20
N THR A 266 -12.63 -8.23 2.27
CA THR A 266 -13.79 -8.82 1.58
C THR A 266 -13.42 -10.12 0.86
N GLY A 267 -12.24 -10.19 0.24
CA GLY A 267 -11.75 -11.38 -0.45
C GLY A 267 -11.51 -12.56 0.50
N CYS A 268 -10.86 -12.32 1.65
CA CYS A 268 -10.65 -13.37 2.66
C CYS A 268 -11.97 -13.89 3.22
N ALA A 269 -12.89 -12.98 3.57
CA ALA A 269 -14.22 -13.32 4.10
C ALA A 269 -15.02 -14.21 3.13
N ILE A 270 -15.12 -13.81 1.86
CA ILE A 270 -15.90 -14.53 0.85
C ILE A 270 -15.36 -15.96 0.72
N VAL A 271 -14.04 -16.11 0.60
CA VAL A 271 -13.45 -17.43 0.40
C VAL A 271 -13.56 -18.29 1.66
N PHE A 272 -13.42 -17.71 2.85
CA PHE A 272 -13.67 -18.41 4.11
C PHE A 272 -15.11 -18.93 4.20
N LEU A 273 -16.10 -18.08 3.90
CA LEU A 273 -17.51 -18.43 3.94
C LEU A 273 -17.85 -19.55 2.95
N LEU A 274 -17.34 -19.49 1.73
CA LEU A 274 -17.54 -20.54 0.72
C LEU A 274 -16.98 -21.88 1.21
N LEU A 275 -15.74 -21.90 1.69
CA LEU A 275 -15.11 -23.15 2.14
C LEU A 275 -15.77 -23.72 3.38
N TYR A 276 -16.12 -22.87 4.33
CA TYR A 276 -16.77 -23.29 5.56
C TYR A 276 -18.16 -23.84 5.28
N PHE A 277 -19.01 -23.08 4.58
CA PHE A 277 -20.38 -23.48 4.31
C PHE A 277 -20.46 -24.76 3.47
N PHE A 278 -19.75 -24.81 2.33
CA PHE A 278 -19.82 -25.98 1.45
C PHE A 278 -19.07 -27.19 2.00
N GLY A 279 -18.00 -26.98 2.78
CA GLY A 279 -17.32 -28.04 3.51
C GLY A 279 -18.24 -28.69 4.55
N MET A 280 -18.89 -27.88 5.39
CA MET A 280 -19.84 -28.36 6.39
C MET A 280 -21.06 -29.03 5.74
N ALA A 281 -21.61 -28.45 4.67
CA ALA A 281 -22.71 -29.04 3.94
C ALA A 281 -22.33 -30.41 3.33
N SER A 282 -21.13 -30.53 2.75
CA SER A 282 -20.62 -31.81 2.24
C SER A 282 -20.53 -32.87 3.34
N SER A 283 -20.02 -32.52 4.52
CA SER A 283 -19.97 -33.44 5.66
C SER A 283 -21.36 -33.89 6.12
N LEU A 284 -22.34 -32.97 6.17
CA LEU A 284 -23.73 -33.29 6.54
C LEU A 284 -24.38 -34.24 5.52
N TRP A 285 -24.20 -33.98 4.22
CA TRP A 285 -24.71 -34.85 3.16
C TRP A 285 -24.06 -36.24 3.20
N PHE A 286 -22.77 -36.32 3.49
CA PHE A 286 -22.07 -37.59 3.66
C PHE A 286 -22.66 -38.42 4.81
N VAL A 287 -22.92 -37.79 5.96
CA VAL A 287 -23.59 -38.47 7.10
C VAL A 287 -25.00 -38.92 6.71
N HIS A 288 -25.76 -38.07 6.02
CA HIS A 288 -27.11 -38.43 5.57
C HIS A 288 -27.10 -39.63 4.61
N ILE A 289 -26.14 -39.70 3.69
CA ILE A 289 -25.95 -40.86 2.81
C ILE A 289 -25.65 -42.11 3.63
N GLN A 290 -24.74 -42.03 4.60
CA GLN A 290 -24.39 -43.16 5.45
C GLN A 290 -25.60 -43.67 6.26
N SER A 291 -26.42 -42.76 6.80
CA SER A 291 -27.65 -43.10 7.51
C SER A 291 -28.67 -43.78 6.61
N LEU A 292 -28.87 -43.29 5.38
CA LEU A 292 -29.78 -43.89 4.41
C LEU A 292 -29.32 -45.29 3.99
N ILE A 293 -28.03 -45.48 3.74
CA ILE A 293 -27.46 -46.79 3.41
C ILE A 293 -27.66 -47.75 4.57
N PHE A 294 -27.33 -47.32 5.81
CA PHE A 294 -27.51 -48.14 7.00
C PHE A 294 -28.97 -48.58 7.19
N LEU A 295 -29.92 -47.65 7.01
CA LEU A 295 -31.34 -47.94 7.10
C LEU A 295 -31.77 -48.92 6.00
N SER A 296 -31.28 -48.75 4.78
CA SER A 296 -31.59 -49.65 3.64
C SER A 296 -31.03 -51.06 3.81
N CYS A 297 -29.91 -51.24 4.49
CA CYS A 297 -29.34 -52.55 4.80
C CYS A 297 -29.99 -53.23 6.01
N SER A 298 -30.71 -52.45 6.84
CA SER A 298 -31.39 -52.95 8.04
C SER A 298 -32.85 -53.37 7.79
N LEU A 299 -33.41 -53.02 6.62
CA LEU A 299 -34.70 -53.49 6.10
C LEU A 299 -34.51 -54.67 5.14
#